data_AF-A0A8C9NAU6-F1
#
_entry.id   AF-A0A8C9NAU6-F1
#
_cell.length_a   1.000
_cell.length_b   1.000
_cell.length_c   1.000
_cell.angle_alpha   90.00
_cell.angle_beta   90.00
_cell.angle_gamma   90.00
#
_symmetry.space_group_name_H-M   'P 1'
#
loop_
_entity.id
_entity.type
_entity.pdbx_description
1 polymer ?
#
loop_
_entity_poly.entity_id
_entity_poly.type
_entity_poly.pdbx_seq_one_letter_code
_entity_poly.pdbx_strand_id
1 'polypeptide(L)'
;SVLPGCGIANGVRVGKLLGLPSFGFLFDIDGVLVRGRTPIPAARAAFRKLVNPQGQFLVPVVFVTNAGDCLRQKKAEQLSHLLGVPVNQVMMSHSPLRMFKRYHEKCVLVSGQGPLLDIAQDLGFCQPITIDTLREKRPLLDAVDHDRRPNVLVTVVLFGEPVRWETSLQLIIDVLLTSGYPGNPYGQESYPHLPVLACNMDLMWVAEAQSPRFGHGTFMVCLENIYKKITGKDLKYEALMGKPSRLTYQYAEHLIRAQALQRSWEQPIQTLYAVGDNVMTDVYGANLYNRYLQESSRSHPRHHQPGPGWEGELAAAAAARCSSVLVCTGVYDPHSEVALPSRDSIAQNVFHGHRDFSFDPALVEPDHIVPDVDAAVDLVFQLENFAPH
;
A
#
# COMPACT_ATOMS: atom_id res chain seq x y z
N SER A 1 -112.98 -15.63 -14.95
CA SER A 1 -112.99 -16.71 -15.94
C SER A 1 -111.88 -16.45 -16.95
N VAL A 2 -111.02 -17.46 -17.16
CA VAL A 2 -110.18 -17.67 -18.35
C VAL A 2 -108.96 -16.74 -18.55
N LEU A 3 -107.77 -17.33 -18.40
CA LEU A 3 -106.53 -16.96 -19.11
C LEU A 3 -106.60 -17.46 -20.56
N PRO A 4 -105.96 -16.80 -21.56
CA PRO A 4 -104.54 -17.04 -21.90
C PRO A 4 -103.83 -15.75 -22.42
N GLY A 5 -102.55 -15.63 -22.78
CA GLY A 5 -101.42 -16.53 -23.00
C GLY A 5 -100.18 -15.73 -23.47
N CYS A 6 -99.07 -16.46 -23.60
CA CYS A 6 -97.67 -16.13 -23.91
C CYS A 6 -97.29 -14.91 -24.81
N GLY A 7 -96.13 -14.28 -24.50
CA GLY A 7 -95.36 -13.43 -25.42
C GLY A 7 -94.04 -12.93 -24.81
N ILE A 8 -92.90 -13.46 -25.30
CA ILE A 8 -91.53 -13.05 -24.95
C ILE A 8 -91.05 -11.96 -25.93
N ALA A 9 -90.50 -10.84 -25.45
CA ALA A 9 -89.41 -10.10 -26.11
C ALA A 9 -88.80 -9.03 -25.18
N ASN A 10 -87.48 -9.07 -25.10
CA ASN A 10 -86.59 -8.16 -24.39
C ASN A 10 -86.66 -6.71 -24.86
N GLY A 11 -86.36 -5.76 -23.97
CA GLY A 11 -86.16 -4.36 -24.33
C GLY A 11 -85.76 -3.45 -23.17
N VAL A 12 -84.62 -3.77 -22.53
CA VAL A 12 -83.67 -2.89 -21.81
C VAL A 12 -84.16 -1.51 -21.35
N ARG A 13 -84.08 -1.25 -20.03
CA ARG A 13 -83.70 0.00 -19.34
C ARG A 13 -83.97 -0.17 -17.84
N VAL A 14 -83.11 0.12 -16.87
CA VAL A 14 -81.76 0.68 -16.77
C VAL A 14 -81.16 0.00 -15.55
N GLY A 15 -80.06 -0.75 -15.70
CA GLY A 15 -79.29 -1.19 -14.55
C GLY A 15 -78.75 0.05 -13.81
N LYS A 16 -79.02 0.14 -12.51
CA LYS A 16 -78.39 1.12 -11.59
C LYS A 16 -76.94 1.35 -12.01
N LEU A 17 -76.53 2.61 -12.22
CA LEU A 17 -75.11 2.96 -12.11
C LEU A 17 -74.63 2.36 -10.78
N LEU A 18 -73.74 1.37 -10.84
CA LEU A 18 -72.96 0.95 -9.68
C LEU A 18 -72.24 2.21 -9.19
N GLY A 19 -72.65 2.73 -8.04
CA GLY A 19 -72.12 3.97 -7.50
C GLY A 19 -70.60 3.90 -7.41
N LEU A 20 -69.92 5.00 -7.73
CA LEU A 20 -68.48 5.13 -7.56
C LEU A 20 -68.11 4.76 -6.11
N PRO A 21 -67.03 3.98 -5.90
CA PRO A 21 -66.65 3.56 -4.55
C PRO A 21 -66.29 4.77 -3.69
N SER A 22 -66.82 4.82 -2.47
CA SER A 22 -66.56 5.88 -1.48
C SER A 22 -65.44 5.52 -0.48
N PHE A 23 -64.71 4.45 -0.75
CA PHE A 23 -63.65 3.93 0.11
C PHE A 23 -62.46 3.41 -0.71
N GLY A 24 -61.32 3.23 -0.06
CA GLY A 24 -60.11 2.67 -0.66
C GLY A 24 -59.27 1.91 0.37
N PHE A 25 -58.22 1.23 -0.10
CA PHE A 25 -57.33 0.43 0.74
C PHE A 25 -55.91 0.96 0.78
N LEU A 26 -55.31 0.90 1.96
CA LEU A 26 -53.88 1.03 2.21
C LEU A 26 -53.38 -0.33 2.69
N PHE A 27 -52.58 -1.02 1.88
CA PHE A 27 -52.01 -2.30 2.27
C PHE A 27 -50.57 -2.10 2.69
N ASP A 28 -50.27 -2.42 3.95
CA ASP A 28 -48.90 -2.74 4.32
C ASP A 28 -48.40 -3.93 3.48
N ILE A 29 -47.10 -3.98 3.22
CA ILE A 29 -46.47 -5.03 2.40
C ILE A 29 -45.86 -6.10 3.30
N ASP A 30 -44.99 -5.69 4.23
CA ASP A 30 -44.17 -6.59 5.03
C ASP A 30 -44.99 -7.13 6.21
N GLY A 31 -45.10 -8.45 6.33
CA GLY A 31 -45.96 -9.11 7.31
C GLY A 31 -47.44 -9.27 6.88
N VAL A 32 -47.90 -8.52 5.87
CA VAL A 32 -49.29 -8.57 5.36
C VAL A 32 -49.40 -9.26 4.01
N LEU A 33 -48.53 -8.90 3.05
CA LEU A 33 -48.49 -9.51 1.71
C LEU A 33 -47.32 -10.47 1.54
N VAL A 34 -46.22 -10.22 2.25
CA VAL A 34 -44.99 -11.00 2.19
C VAL A 34 -44.38 -11.20 3.57
N ARG A 35 -43.68 -12.30 3.80
CA ARG A 35 -42.73 -12.46 4.92
C ARG A 35 -41.33 -12.63 4.35
N GLY A 36 -40.50 -11.59 4.50
CA GLY A 36 -39.22 -11.52 3.82
C GLY A 36 -39.40 -11.57 2.30
N ARG A 37 -38.88 -12.60 1.64
CA ARG A 37 -39.06 -12.83 0.19
C ARG A 37 -40.23 -13.75 -0.16
N THR A 38 -40.92 -14.29 0.84
CA THR A 38 -41.94 -15.32 0.64
C THR A 38 -43.34 -14.69 0.60
N PRO A 39 -44.12 -14.89 -0.48
CA PRO A 39 -45.51 -14.41 -0.55
C PRO A 39 -46.39 -15.07 0.51
N ILE A 40 -47.30 -14.31 1.12
CA ILE A 40 -48.35 -14.87 1.97
C ILE A 40 -49.43 -15.48 1.05
N PRO A 41 -49.75 -16.79 1.15
CA PRO A 41 -50.63 -17.46 0.18
C PRO A 41 -52.01 -16.80 0.02
N ALA A 42 -52.57 -16.26 1.10
CA ALA A 42 -53.86 -15.58 1.09
C ALA A 42 -53.85 -14.24 0.31
N ALA A 43 -52.69 -13.60 0.14
CA ALA A 43 -52.57 -12.29 -0.51
C ALA A 43 -53.04 -12.37 -1.97
N ARG A 44 -52.54 -13.35 -2.75
CA ARG A 44 -52.95 -13.52 -4.16
C ARG A 44 -54.46 -13.75 -4.31
N ALA A 45 -55.06 -14.54 -3.42
CA ALA A 45 -56.49 -14.80 -3.44
C ALA A 45 -57.32 -13.55 -3.10
N ALA A 46 -56.85 -12.71 -2.17
CA ALA A 46 -57.48 -11.44 -1.83
C ALA A 46 -57.43 -10.45 -3.00
N PHE A 47 -56.27 -10.28 -3.64
CA PHE A 47 -56.08 -9.33 -4.73
C PHE A 47 -56.84 -9.70 -6.00
N ARG A 48 -57.07 -11.00 -6.27
CA ARG A 48 -57.97 -11.46 -7.34
C ARG A 48 -59.42 -10.99 -7.16
N LYS A 49 -59.87 -10.75 -5.93
CA LYS A 49 -61.22 -10.23 -5.64
C LYS A 49 -61.32 -8.72 -5.80
N LEU A 50 -60.17 -8.03 -5.78
CA LEU A 50 -60.08 -6.57 -5.84
C LEU A 50 -59.87 -6.05 -7.26
N VAL A 51 -59.72 -6.94 -8.25
CA VAL A 51 -59.52 -6.59 -9.66
C VAL A 51 -60.63 -7.17 -10.55
N ASN A 52 -60.93 -6.49 -11.66
CA ASN A 52 -61.79 -7.02 -12.72
C ASN A 52 -61.03 -8.02 -13.62
N PRO A 53 -61.69 -8.71 -14.58
CA PRO A 53 -61.03 -9.64 -15.50
C PRO A 53 -59.92 -9.01 -16.36
N GLN A 54 -59.90 -7.69 -16.50
CA GLN A 54 -58.86 -6.91 -17.20
C GLN A 54 -57.69 -6.52 -16.27
N GLY A 55 -57.71 -6.93 -15.00
CA GLY A 55 -56.66 -6.64 -14.02
C GLY A 55 -56.72 -5.25 -13.40
N GLN A 56 -57.78 -4.47 -13.64
CA GLN A 56 -57.94 -3.13 -13.06
C GLN A 56 -58.59 -3.22 -11.68
N PHE A 57 -58.07 -2.44 -10.73
CA PHE A 57 -58.64 -2.38 -9.38
C PHE A 57 -60.06 -1.82 -9.36
N LEU A 58 -60.95 -2.48 -8.63
CA LEU A 58 -62.36 -2.09 -8.48
C LEU A 58 -62.56 -0.89 -7.54
N VAL A 59 -61.58 -0.62 -6.69
CA VAL A 59 -61.52 0.52 -5.75
C VAL A 59 -60.09 1.08 -5.70
N PRO A 60 -59.87 2.32 -5.25
CA PRO A 60 -58.52 2.85 -5.06
C PRO A 60 -57.69 2.00 -4.08
N VAL A 61 -56.47 1.64 -4.48
CA VAL A 61 -55.53 0.87 -3.68
C VAL A 61 -54.15 1.52 -3.72
N VAL A 62 -53.54 1.67 -2.55
CA VAL A 62 -52.13 2.06 -2.40
C VAL A 62 -51.42 1.03 -1.53
N PHE A 63 -50.24 0.61 -1.97
CA PHE A 63 -49.37 -0.26 -1.19
C PHE A 63 -48.37 0.60 -0.43
N VAL A 64 -48.25 0.41 0.88
CA VAL A 64 -47.38 1.20 1.75
C VAL A 64 -46.33 0.27 2.35
N THR A 65 -45.08 0.69 2.39
CA THR A 65 -44.01 -0.03 3.09
C THR A 65 -43.04 0.97 3.70
N ASN A 66 -42.46 0.60 4.84
CA ASN A 66 -41.36 1.35 5.43
C ASN A 66 -40.01 1.04 4.76
N ALA A 67 -39.97 0.13 3.78
CA ALA A 67 -38.79 -0.11 2.96
C ALA A 67 -38.38 1.16 2.21
N GLY A 68 -37.07 1.37 2.11
CA GLY A 68 -36.46 2.52 1.44
C GLY A 68 -35.22 2.16 0.62
N ASP A 69 -35.05 0.88 0.32
CA ASP A 69 -33.85 0.27 -0.29
C ASP A 69 -33.90 0.18 -1.82
N CYS A 70 -35.00 0.62 -2.44
CA CYS A 70 -35.16 0.60 -3.88
C CYS A 70 -36.09 1.70 -4.41
N LEU A 71 -36.10 1.85 -5.74
CA LEU A 71 -37.05 2.71 -6.44
C LEU A 71 -38.48 2.16 -6.31
N ARG A 72 -39.44 3.08 -6.22
CA ARG A 72 -40.88 2.80 -6.18
C ARG A 72 -41.32 1.84 -7.29
N GLN A 73 -40.83 2.08 -8.51
CA GLN A 73 -41.17 1.31 -9.69
C GLN A 73 -40.72 -0.15 -9.57
N LYS A 74 -39.49 -0.38 -9.09
CA LYS A 74 -38.95 -1.72 -8.86
C LYS A 74 -39.79 -2.51 -7.84
N LYS A 75 -40.23 -1.85 -6.76
CA LYS A 75 -41.11 -2.48 -5.76
C LYS A 75 -42.50 -2.78 -6.32
N ALA A 76 -43.05 -1.90 -7.16
CA ALA A 76 -44.33 -2.09 -7.84
C ALA A 76 -44.30 -3.30 -8.79
N GLU A 77 -43.23 -3.48 -9.55
CA GLU A 77 -43.01 -4.64 -10.42
C GLU A 77 -42.91 -5.94 -9.61
N GLN A 78 -42.14 -5.93 -8.51
CA GLN A 78 -42.03 -7.08 -7.61
C GLN A 78 -43.40 -7.49 -7.04
N LEU A 79 -44.19 -6.53 -6.57
CA LEU A 79 -45.54 -6.78 -6.06
C LEU A 79 -46.48 -7.26 -7.15
N SER A 80 -46.34 -6.72 -8.37
CA SER A 80 -47.16 -7.15 -9.51
C SER A 80 -46.96 -8.62 -9.81
N HIS A 81 -45.69 -9.06 -9.86
CA HIS A 81 -45.34 -10.46 -10.06
C HIS A 81 -45.82 -11.34 -8.90
N LEU A 82 -45.69 -10.86 -7.66
CA LEU A 82 -46.04 -11.60 -6.45
C LEU A 82 -47.55 -11.84 -6.34
N LEU A 83 -48.35 -10.79 -6.54
CA LEU A 83 -49.79 -10.80 -6.40
C LEU A 83 -50.51 -11.28 -7.67
N GLY A 84 -49.84 -11.26 -8.82
CA GLY A 84 -50.41 -11.62 -10.12
C GLY A 84 -51.43 -10.60 -10.63
N VAL A 85 -51.30 -9.34 -10.23
CA VAL A 85 -52.13 -8.20 -10.65
C VAL A 85 -51.24 -7.00 -10.92
N PRO A 86 -51.58 -6.09 -11.85
CA PRO A 86 -50.75 -4.92 -12.13
C PRO A 86 -50.77 -3.93 -10.96
N VAL A 87 -49.61 -3.67 -10.36
CA VAL A 87 -49.40 -2.70 -9.28
C VAL A 87 -48.62 -1.50 -9.81
N ASN A 88 -49.15 -0.30 -9.64
CA ASN A 88 -48.54 0.96 -10.08
C ASN A 88 -48.41 2.02 -8.96
N GLN A 89 -49.18 1.89 -7.87
CA GLN A 89 -49.22 2.82 -6.74
C GLN A 89 -48.59 2.20 -5.49
N VAL A 90 -47.27 2.37 -5.35
CA VAL A 90 -46.52 1.99 -4.16
C VAL A 90 -45.99 3.25 -3.49
N MET A 91 -46.08 3.30 -2.17
CA MET A 91 -45.51 4.32 -1.30
C MET A 91 -44.41 3.67 -0.45
N MET A 92 -43.18 4.06 -0.72
CA MET A 92 -42.00 3.71 0.09
C MET A 92 -41.88 4.68 1.26
N SER A 93 -41.07 4.37 2.28
CA SER A 93 -40.85 5.28 3.42
C SER A 93 -40.33 6.65 3.00
N HIS A 94 -39.52 6.70 1.95
CA HIS A 94 -38.94 7.93 1.39
C HIS A 94 -39.89 8.70 0.44
N SER A 95 -40.99 8.11 -0.01
CA SER A 95 -41.89 8.71 -1.00
C SER A 95 -42.48 10.08 -0.62
N PRO A 96 -42.82 10.37 0.66
CA PRO A 96 -43.23 11.70 1.09
C PRO A 96 -42.25 12.83 0.78
N LEU A 97 -40.95 12.54 0.63
CA LEU A 97 -39.92 13.54 0.36
C LEU A 97 -40.14 14.28 -0.97
N ARG A 98 -40.95 13.73 -1.89
CA ARG A 98 -41.40 14.43 -3.11
C ARG A 98 -42.12 15.75 -2.83
N MET A 99 -42.78 15.88 -1.68
CA MET A 99 -43.52 17.08 -1.27
C MET A 99 -42.61 18.16 -0.67
N PHE A 100 -41.37 17.82 -0.29
CA PHE A 100 -40.45 18.71 0.42
C PHE A 100 -39.63 19.59 -0.53
N LYS A 101 -40.33 20.30 -1.43
CA LYS A 101 -39.73 21.08 -2.54
C LYS A 101 -38.68 22.09 -2.11
N ARG A 102 -38.80 22.67 -0.90
CA ARG A 102 -37.84 23.63 -0.34
C ARG A 102 -36.40 23.12 -0.19
N TYR A 103 -36.18 21.81 -0.29
CA TYR A 103 -34.85 21.19 -0.20
C TYR A 103 -34.35 20.62 -1.53
N HIS A 104 -35.18 20.62 -2.58
CA HIS A 104 -34.87 19.94 -3.84
C HIS A 104 -33.67 20.58 -4.56
N GLU A 105 -33.53 21.91 -4.48
CA GLU A 105 -32.41 22.64 -5.09
C GLU A 105 -31.15 22.71 -4.20
N LYS A 106 -31.21 22.19 -2.96
CA LYS A 106 -30.09 22.25 -2.02
C LYS A 106 -29.16 21.04 -2.18
N CYS A 107 -27.89 21.23 -1.81
CA CYS A 107 -26.98 20.12 -1.57
C CYS A 107 -27.45 19.34 -0.33
N VAL A 108 -27.81 18.07 -0.51
CA VAL A 108 -28.36 17.22 0.55
C VAL A 108 -27.50 15.97 0.71
N LEU A 109 -27.14 15.66 1.96
CA LEU A 109 -26.48 14.40 2.31
C LEU A 109 -27.53 13.30 2.46
N VAL A 110 -27.39 12.22 1.70
CA VAL A 110 -28.28 11.06 1.73
C VAL A 110 -27.56 9.83 2.26
N SER A 111 -28.24 9.10 3.14
CA SER A 111 -27.74 7.89 3.80
C SER A 111 -28.84 6.83 3.82
N GLY A 112 -28.47 5.57 3.61
CA GLY A 112 -29.41 4.45 3.57
C GLY A 112 -28.91 3.30 2.72
N GLN A 113 -29.83 2.46 2.25
CA GLN A 113 -29.52 1.29 1.42
C GLN A 113 -30.06 1.47 0.00
N GLY A 114 -29.48 0.71 -0.94
CA GLY A 114 -29.93 0.71 -2.34
C GLY A 114 -29.31 1.81 -3.20
N PRO A 115 -29.88 2.06 -4.39
CA PRO A 115 -29.39 3.09 -5.31
C PRO A 115 -29.78 4.48 -4.81
N LEU A 116 -29.09 4.98 -3.78
CA LEU A 116 -29.44 6.20 -3.05
C LEU A 116 -29.54 7.44 -3.94
N LEU A 117 -28.61 7.59 -4.89
CA LEU A 117 -28.62 8.73 -5.81
C LEU A 117 -29.84 8.68 -6.74
N ASP A 118 -30.13 7.53 -7.32
CA ASP A 118 -31.30 7.35 -8.19
C ASP A 118 -32.61 7.59 -7.44
N ILE A 119 -32.70 7.11 -6.19
CA ILE A 119 -33.85 7.35 -5.31
C ILE A 119 -34.00 8.86 -5.03
N ALA A 120 -32.92 9.54 -4.64
CA ALA A 120 -32.97 10.97 -4.34
C ALA A 120 -33.34 11.80 -5.58
N GLN A 121 -32.82 11.46 -6.75
CA GLN A 121 -33.13 12.12 -8.01
C GLN A 121 -34.60 11.90 -8.42
N ASP A 122 -35.13 10.68 -8.31
CA ASP A 122 -36.56 10.37 -8.58
C ASP A 122 -37.51 11.09 -7.60
N LEU A 123 -37.05 11.43 -6.40
CA LEU A 123 -37.80 12.23 -5.44
C LEU A 123 -37.75 13.75 -5.74
N GLY A 124 -36.81 14.19 -6.58
CA GLY A 124 -36.65 15.57 -7.03
C GLY A 124 -35.43 16.32 -6.50
N PHE A 125 -34.50 15.66 -5.79
CA PHE A 125 -33.28 16.32 -5.30
C PHE A 125 -32.26 16.52 -6.44
N CYS A 126 -31.81 17.76 -6.64
CA CYS A 126 -30.88 18.13 -7.70
C CYS A 126 -29.42 17.86 -7.34
N GLN A 127 -29.04 17.97 -6.05
CA GLN A 127 -27.66 17.85 -5.59
C GLN A 127 -27.50 16.86 -4.42
N PRO A 128 -27.89 15.57 -4.57
CA PRO A 128 -27.64 14.58 -3.54
C PRO A 128 -26.15 14.18 -3.50
N ILE A 129 -25.59 14.11 -2.30
CA ILE A 129 -24.29 13.48 -2.02
C ILE A 129 -24.51 12.30 -1.07
N THR A 130 -23.85 11.16 -1.30
CA THR A 130 -23.95 10.02 -0.38
C THR A 130 -22.97 10.15 0.78
N ILE A 131 -23.17 9.37 1.84
CA ILE A 131 -22.18 9.17 2.89
C ILE A 131 -20.84 8.71 2.28
N ASP A 132 -20.86 7.81 1.30
CA ASP A 132 -19.63 7.35 0.64
C ASP A 132 -18.90 8.48 -0.11
N THR A 133 -19.62 9.32 -0.85
CA THR A 133 -19.03 10.52 -1.49
C THR A 133 -18.45 11.49 -0.47
N LEU A 134 -19.12 11.68 0.68
CA LEU A 134 -18.60 12.52 1.77
C LEU A 134 -17.33 11.92 2.38
N ARG A 135 -17.32 10.61 2.61
CA ARG A 135 -16.17 9.84 3.12
C ARG A 135 -14.98 9.91 2.17
N GLU A 136 -15.19 9.81 0.85
CA GLU A 136 -14.14 9.94 -0.17
C GLU A 136 -13.50 11.34 -0.19
N LYS A 137 -14.32 12.39 -0.09
CA LYS A 137 -13.83 13.79 -0.12
C LYS A 137 -13.19 14.22 1.19
N ARG A 138 -13.46 13.54 2.31
CA ARG A 138 -12.98 13.85 3.66
C ARG A 138 -12.56 12.59 4.42
N PRO A 139 -11.51 11.87 3.95
CA PRO A 139 -11.13 10.56 4.49
C PRO A 139 -10.78 10.58 5.98
N LEU A 140 -10.29 11.72 6.49
CA LEU A 140 -9.93 11.89 7.91
C LEU A 140 -11.13 11.98 8.85
N LEU A 141 -12.34 12.22 8.34
CA LEU A 141 -13.56 12.33 9.17
C LEU A 141 -14.18 10.98 9.52
N ASP A 142 -13.76 9.89 8.85
CA ASP A 142 -14.27 8.52 9.07
C ASP A 142 -13.20 7.59 9.66
N ALA A 143 -12.42 8.09 10.63
CA ALA A 143 -11.37 7.31 11.30
C ALA A 143 -11.89 6.22 12.27
N VAL A 144 -13.22 6.08 12.37
CA VAL A 144 -13.90 4.97 13.06
C VAL A 144 -13.84 3.69 12.24
N ASP A 145 -13.79 3.78 10.90
CA ASP A 145 -13.46 2.69 10.01
C ASP A 145 -11.95 2.40 10.09
N HIS A 146 -11.58 1.31 10.78
CA HIS A 146 -10.19 0.99 11.08
C HIS A 146 -9.38 0.62 9.83
N ASP A 147 -10.02 0.06 8.81
CA ASP A 147 -9.38 -0.28 7.54
C ASP A 147 -8.99 0.98 6.74
N ARG A 148 -9.57 2.13 7.10
CA ARG A 148 -9.30 3.45 6.51
C ARG A 148 -8.50 4.35 7.42
N ARG A 149 -8.12 3.87 8.61
CA ARG A 149 -7.07 4.53 9.38
C ARG A 149 -5.81 4.52 8.52
N PRO A 150 -5.21 5.68 8.29
CA PRO A 150 -3.99 5.73 7.53
C PRO A 150 -2.93 4.87 8.23
N ASN A 151 -2.27 4.02 7.45
CA ASN A 151 -1.18 3.19 7.93
C ASN A 151 -0.14 4.09 8.58
N VAL A 152 0.09 3.91 9.89
CA VAL A 152 1.22 4.52 10.56
C VAL A 152 2.45 3.78 10.07
N LEU A 153 3.30 4.47 9.33
CA LEU A 153 4.59 3.92 8.91
C LEU A 153 5.43 3.69 10.16
N VAL A 154 5.96 2.49 10.33
CA VAL A 154 6.78 2.14 11.50
C VAL A 154 8.27 2.23 11.22
N THR A 155 8.66 2.30 9.95
CA THR A 155 10.05 2.23 9.49
C THR A 155 10.19 2.94 8.14
N VAL A 156 11.35 3.53 7.88
CA VAL A 156 11.77 4.03 6.57
C VAL A 156 12.90 3.14 6.06
N VAL A 157 12.79 2.63 4.83
CA VAL A 157 13.85 1.85 4.18
C VAL A 157 14.30 2.58 2.92
N LEU A 158 15.59 2.89 2.85
CA LEU A 158 16.23 3.60 1.75
C LEU A 158 17.00 2.59 0.88
N PHE A 159 16.40 2.17 -0.23
CA PHE A 159 17.01 1.17 -1.13
C PHE A 159 18.08 1.75 -2.06
N GLY A 160 18.01 3.05 -2.36
CA GLY A 160 18.86 3.74 -3.34
C GLY A 160 18.37 5.17 -3.57
N GLU A 161 19.11 5.96 -4.35
CA GLU A 161 18.73 7.34 -4.64
C GLU A 161 17.45 7.41 -5.49
N PRO A 162 16.45 8.22 -5.08
CA PRO A 162 15.26 8.44 -5.88
C PRO A 162 15.58 9.33 -7.08
N VAL A 163 14.70 9.40 -8.08
CA VAL A 163 14.84 10.35 -9.20
C VAL A 163 14.50 11.79 -8.78
N ARG A 164 13.48 11.96 -7.94
CA ARG A 164 12.96 13.27 -7.49
C ARG A 164 13.36 13.55 -6.05
N TRP A 165 14.59 14.02 -5.86
CA TRP A 165 15.20 14.17 -4.53
C TRP A 165 14.41 15.12 -3.65
N GLU A 166 13.97 16.26 -4.18
CA GLU A 166 13.23 17.29 -3.44
C GLU A 166 11.94 16.73 -2.84
N THR A 167 11.19 15.95 -3.64
CA THR A 167 9.94 15.32 -3.20
C THR A 167 10.21 14.23 -2.17
N SER A 168 11.20 13.36 -2.41
CA SER A 168 11.53 12.27 -1.50
C SER A 168 12.09 12.78 -0.17
N LEU A 169 12.96 13.78 -0.18
CA LEU A 169 13.51 14.40 1.02
C LEU A 169 12.40 15.02 1.87
N GLN A 170 11.48 15.80 1.25
CA GLN A 170 10.33 16.36 1.95
C GLN A 170 9.50 15.26 2.63
N LEU A 171 9.08 14.25 1.87
CA LEU A 171 8.17 13.22 2.38
C LEU A 171 8.83 12.32 3.45
N ILE A 172 10.12 11.99 3.30
CA ILE A 172 10.83 11.22 4.33
C ILE A 172 10.94 12.05 5.62
N ILE A 173 11.29 13.34 5.52
CA ILE A 173 11.32 14.24 6.68
C ILE A 173 9.94 14.33 7.33
N ASP A 174 8.87 14.48 6.54
CA ASP A 174 7.50 14.51 7.07
C ASP A 174 7.19 13.25 7.87
N VAL A 175 7.49 12.07 7.31
CA VAL A 175 7.28 10.79 7.98
C VAL A 175 8.07 10.70 9.30
N LEU A 176 9.33 11.16 9.32
CA LEU A 176 10.16 11.14 10.52
C LEU A 176 9.69 12.12 11.59
N LEU A 177 9.24 13.32 11.20
CA LEU A 177 8.77 14.36 12.13
C LEU A 177 7.35 14.14 12.64
N THR A 178 6.58 13.28 11.96
CA THR A 178 5.19 12.95 12.30
C THR A 178 5.01 11.57 12.91
N SER A 179 6.12 10.92 13.27
CA SER A 179 6.14 9.58 13.87
C SER A 179 5.38 8.55 13.02
N GLY A 180 5.54 8.65 11.70
CA GLY A 180 4.97 7.69 10.75
C GLY A 180 3.67 8.08 10.09
N TYR A 181 3.10 9.22 10.47
CA TYR A 181 1.82 9.64 9.96
C TYR A 181 1.81 11.12 9.53
N PRO A 182 2.06 11.41 8.24
CA PRO A 182 2.17 12.79 7.71
C PRO A 182 0.97 13.72 7.94
N GLY A 183 -0.17 13.22 8.45
CA GLY A 183 -1.30 14.02 8.90
C GLY A 183 -1.14 14.63 10.30
N ASN A 184 -0.16 14.20 11.09
CA ASN A 184 0.12 14.76 12.43
C ASN A 184 0.82 16.12 12.33
N PRO A 185 0.64 17.01 13.32
CA PRO A 185 1.44 18.23 13.41
C PRO A 185 2.91 17.91 13.72
N TYR A 186 3.83 18.71 13.18
CA TYR A 186 5.22 18.69 13.62
C TYR A 186 5.33 19.12 15.10
N GLY A 187 6.28 18.55 15.84
CA GLY A 187 6.54 18.90 17.25
C GLY A 187 6.13 17.84 18.28
N GLN A 188 5.57 16.70 17.85
CA GLN A 188 5.41 15.49 18.68
C GLN A 188 6.43 14.40 18.32
N GLU A 189 7.61 14.81 17.88
CA GLU A 189 8.69 13.92 17.47
C GLU A 189 9.21 13.08 18.65
N SER A 190 9.19 11.76 18.51
CA SER A 190 9.99 10.89 19.37
C SER A 190 11.44 10.94 18.90
N TYR A 191 12.40 10.97 19.84
CA TYR A 191 13.80 10.73 19.52
C TYR A 191 14.31 9.51 20.31
N PRO A 192 14.94 8.51 19.66
CA PRO A 192 15.16 8.42 18.22
C PRO A 192 13.85 8.43 17.42
N HIS A 193 13.91 9.00 16.21
CA HIS A 193 12.80 8.99 15.25
C HIS A 193 12.50 7.55 14.81
N LEU A 194 11.52 7.36 13.92
CA LEU A 194 11.27 6.02 13.36
C LEU A 194 12.56 5.38 12.82
N PRO A 195 12.74 4.06 12.99
CA PRO A 195 13.88 3.35 12.43
C PRO A 195 14.08 3.66 10.95
N VAL A 196 15.31 4.03 10.59
CA VAL A 196 15.73 4.26 9.21
C VAL A 196 16.78 3.22 8.85
N LEU A 197 16.54 2.46 7.80
CA LEU A 197 17.48 1.51 7.23
C LEU A 197 17.97 2.05 5.89
N ALA A 198 19.26 1.96 5.61
CA ALA A 198 19.83 2.34 4.31
C ALA A 198 20.60 1.17 3.69
N CYS A 199 20.43 0.96 2.38
CA CYS A 199 20.95 -0.22 1.67
C CYS A 199 22.19 0.05 0.81
N ASN A 200 22.56 1.32 0.62
CA ASN A 200 23.71 1.72 -0.17
C ASN A 200 24.31 3.00 0.42
N MET A 201 25.61 3.06 0.59
CA MET A 201 26.30 4.21 1.17
C MET A 201 27.25 4.89 0.19
N ASP A 202 27.29 4.44 -1.06
CA ASP A 202 28.20 4.97 -2.07
C ASP A 202 27.87 6.44 -2.33
N LEU A 203 28.81 7.32 -2.01
CA LEU A 203 28.66 8.75 -2.24
C LEU A 203 28.55 9.04 -3.76
N MET A 204 29.35 8.34 -4.55
CA MET A 204 29.43 8.48 -6.01
C MET A 204 29.61 7.11 -6.67
N TRP A 205 29.21 7.01 -7.94
CA TRP A 205 29.36 5.82 -8.78
C TRP A 205 29.74 6.22 -10.21
N VAL A 206 30.27 5.30 -11.02
CA VAL A 206 30.68 5.56 -12.41
C VAL A 206 29.67 4.98 -13.41
N ALA A 207 29.37 5.77 -14.43
CA ALA A 207 28.46 5.47 -15.54
C ALA A 207 29.15 5.82 -16.88
N GLU A 208 28.39 6.01 -17.96
CA GLU A 208 28.92 6.40 -19.28
C GLU A 208 29.51 7.81 -19.31
N ALA A 209 29.17 8.66 -18.35
CA ALA A 209 29.70 10.01 -18.24
C ALA A 209 31.16 10.00 -17.75
N GLN A 210 31.98 10.92 -18.26
CA GLN A 210 33.40 11.04 -17.90
C GLN A 210 33.65 11.29 -16.41
N SER A 211 32.68 11.88 -15.69
CA SER A 211 32.80 12.18 -14.27
C SER A 211 31.86 11.29 -13.44
N PRO A 212 32.27 10.85 -12.23
CA PRO A 212 31.39 10.10 -11.34
C PRO A 212 30.06 10.81 -11.08
N ARG A 213 28.98 10.06 -10.96
CA ARG A 213 27.62 10.54 -10.66
C ARG A 213 27.34 10.39 -9.18
N PHE A 214 26.48 11.24 -8.63
CA PHE A 214 26.03 11.09 -7.24
C PHE A 214 25.30 9.77 -7.05
N GLY A 215 25.68 9.04 -6.01
CA GLY A 215 25.02 7.83 -5.57
C GLY A 215 24.14 8.07 -4.34
N HIS A 216 23.65 6.97 -3.77
CA HIS A 216 22.74 7.01 -2.62
C HIS A 216 23.33 7.72 -1.40
N GLY A 217 24.64 7.61 -1.17
CA GLY A 217 25.32 8.30 -0.07
C GLY A 217 25.16 9.82 -0.15
N THR A 218 25.14 10.42 -1.36
CA THR A 218 24.92 11.86 -1.50
C THR A 218 23.47 12.24 -1.10
N PHE A 219 22.50 11.41 -1.45
CA PHE A 219 21.11 11.58 -1.02
C PHE A 219 20.97 11.50 0.51
N MET A 220 21.66 10.53 1.15
CA MET A 220 21.72 10.40 2.61
C MET A 220 22.30 11.66 3.26
N VAL A 221 23.42 12.19 2.75
CA VAL A 221 24.01 13.45 3.23
C VAL A 221 23.00 14.59 3.19
N CYS A 222 22.22 14.72 2.11
CA CYS A 222 21.15 15.73 2.03
C CYS A 222 20.09 15.52 3.11
N LEU A 223 19.57 14.29 3.23
CA LEU A 223 18.52 13.94 4.20
C LEU A 223 18.96 14.22 5.64
N GLU A 224 20.17 13.80 5.98
CA GLU A 224 20.80 14.01 7.28
C GLU A 224 20.92 15.48 7.64
N ASN A 225 21.41 16.30 6.70
CA ASN A 225 21.60 17.73 6.92
C ASN A 225 20.26 18.46 7.06
N ILE A 226 19.26 18.11 6.26
CA ILE A 226 17.91 18.67 6.39
C ILE A 226 17.31 18.31 7.75
N TYR A 227 17.35 17.02 8.13
CA TYR A 227 16.83 16.56 9.42
C TYR A 227 17.49 17.31 10.59
N LYS A 228 18.83 17.40 10.57
CA LYS A 228 19.59 18.13 11.60
C LYS A 228 19.29 19.62 11.62
N LYS A 229 19.10 20.24 10.47
CA LYS A 229 18.81 21.68 10.39
C LYS A 229 17.43 22.01 10.93
N ILE A 230 16.45 21.12 10.76
CA ILE A 230 15.07 21.29 11.24
C ILE A 230 14.96 20.96 12.73
N THR A 231 15.56 19.85 13.18
CA THR A 231 15.35 19.31 14.54
C THR A 231 16.45 19.66 15.54
N GLY A 232 17.63 20.05 15.06
CA GLY A 232 18.85 20.17 15.86
C GLY A 232 19.49 18.83 16.26
N LYS A 233 18.94 17.69 15.82
CA LYS A 233 19.38 16.33 16.20
C LYS A 233 19.97 15.60 15.01
N ASP A 234 20.90 14.68 15.27
CA ASP A 234 21.43 13.81 14.21
C ASP A 234 20.41 12.72 13.85
N LEU A 235 20.23 12.47 12.55
CA LEU A 235 19.48 11.34 12.03
C LEU A 235 20.22 10.03 12.37
N LYS A 236 19.52 9.03 12.90
CA LYS A 236 20.08 7.74 13.33
C LYS A 236 19.61 6.63 12.41
N TYR A 237 20.56 5.83 11.92
CA TYR A 237 20.26 4.64 11.14
C TYR A 237 20.22 3.41 12.06
N GLU A 238 19.16 2.62 11.96
CA GLU A 238 19.03 1.34 12.67
C GLU A 238 19.94 0.27 12.03
N ALA A 239 20.03 0.30 10.70
CA ALA A 239 20.91 -0.58 9.95
C ALA A 239 21.46 0.13 8.71
N LEU A 240 22.77 0.03 8.54
CA LEU A 240 23.50 0.43 7.34
C LEU A 240 23.96 -0.83 6.62
N MET A 241 23.30 -1.13 5.52
CA MET A 241 23.56 -2.23 4.60
C MET A 241 24.21 -1.67 3.33
N GLY A 242 24.85 -2.56 2.57
CA GLY A 242 25.69 -2.19 1.44
C GLY A 242 27.16 -2.03 1.87
N LYS A 243 28.07 -2.02 0.89
CA LYS A 243 29.49 -1.79 1.14
C LYS A 243 29.69 -0.40 1.77
N PRO A 244 30.61 -0.21 2.74
CA PRO A 244 31.58 -1.17 3.29
C PRO A 244 31.07 -1.97 4.51
N SER A 245 29.76 -2.12 4.72
CA SER A 245 29.21 -2.76 5.92
C SER A 245 29.65 -4.22 6.07
N ARG A 246 30.10 -4.59 7.28
CA ARG A 246 30.44 -5.98 7.65
C ARG A 246 29.29 -6.95 7.33
N LEU A 247 28.05 -6.54 7.59
CA LEU A 247 26.85 -7.34 7.34
C LEU A 247 26.76 -7.76 5.87
N THR A 248 27.09 -6.86 4.93
CA THR A 248 27.07 -7.16 3.51
C THR A 248 28.05 -8.26 3.12
N TYR A 249 29.27 -8.23 3.67
CA TYR A 249 30.27 -9.26 3.39
C TYR A 249 29.96 -10.59 4.11
N GLN A 250 29.40 -10.55 5.32
CA GLN A 250 28.90 -11.74 6.01
C GLN A 250 27.80 -12.44 5.21
N TYR A 251 26.84 -11.67 4.67
CA TYR A 251 25.79 -12.22 3.84
C TYR A 251 26.32 -12.76 2.51
N ALA A 252 27.29 -12.07 1.88
CA ALA A 252 27.94 -12.56 0.67
C ALA A 252 28.67 -13.89 0.89
N GLU A 253 29.40 -14.04 2.01
CA GLU A 253 30.03 -15.30 2.41
C GLU A 253 29.00 -16.42 2.58
N HIS A 254 27.87 -16.13 3.22
CA HIS A 254 26.80 -17.09 3.38
C HIS A 254 26.26 -17.59 2.04
N LEU A 255 26.06 -16.68 1.07
CA LEU A 255 25.62 -17.04 -0.28
C LEU A 255 26.66 -17.90 -1.02
N ILE A 256 27.95 -17.59 -0.90
CA ILE A 256 29.03 -18.38 -1.50
C ILE A 256 29.05 -19.80 -0.92
N ARG A 257 28.90 -19.92 0.40
CA ARG A 257 28.80 -21.23 1.08
C ARG A 257 27.56 -22.01 0.64
N ALA A 258 26.41 -21.35 0.50
CA ALA A 258 25.19 -21.99 0.03
C ALA A 258 25.36 -22.53 -1.40
N GLN A 259 26.03 -21.78 -2.28
CA GLN A 259 26.35 -22.24 -3.63
C GLN A 259 27.32 -23.44 -3.63
N ALA A 260 28.36 -23.40 -2.81
CA ALA A 260 29.31 -24.50 -2.66
C ALA A 260 28.60 -25.79 -2.20
N LEU A 261 27.69 -25.68 -1.21
CA LEU A 261 26.89 -26.80 -0.72
C LEU A 261 25.97 -27.36 -1.81
N GLN A 262 25.29 -26.49 -2.56
CA GLN A 262 24.41 -26.91 -3.66
C GLN A 262 25.16 -27.66 -4.77
N ARG A 263 26.44 -27.34 -4.98
CA ARG A 263 27.31 -27.99 -5.96
C ARG A 263 28.10 -29.17 -5.40
N SER A 264 27.86 -29.55 -4.15
CA SER A 264 28.61 -30.60 -3.44
C SER A 264 30.12 -30.36 -3.47
N TRP A 265 30.55 -29.10 -3.37
CA TRP A 265 31.97 -28.77 -3.23
C TRP A 265 32.41 -29.13 -1.81
N GLU A 266 33.20 -30.20 -1.70
CA GLU A 266 33.60 -30.80 -0.42
C GLU A 266 34.56 -29.91 0.39
N GLN A 267 35.30 -29.03 -0.29
CA GLN A 267 36.28 -28.17 0.34
C GLN A 267 35.65 -26.83 0.76
N PRO A 268 35.83 -26.39 2.02
CA PRO A 268 35.34 -25.11 2.48
C PRO A 268 36.09 -23.95 1.81
N ILE A 269 35.34 -22.93 1.39
CA ILE A 269 35.91 -21.71 0.80
C ILE A 269 36.79 -20.99 1.84
N GLN A 270 38.09 -20.88 1.56
CA GLN A 270 39.08 -20.30 2.49
C GLN A 270 39.28 -18.80 2.29
N THR A 271 39.29 -18.36 1.04
CA THR A 271 39.63 -16.98 0.65
C THR A 271 38.49 -16.37 -0.13
N LEU A 272 38.10 -15.15 0.22
CA LEU A 272 37.18 -14.33 -0.56
C LEU A 272 37.96 -13.19 -1.21
N TYR A 273 37.95 -13.10 -2.54
CA TYR A 273 38.50 -11.96 -3.26
C TYR A 273 37.39 -10.98 -3.59
N ALA A 274 37.45 -9.79 -2.99
CA ALA A 274 36.51 -8.70 -3.23
C ALA A 274 37.11 -7.77 -4.28
N VAL A 275 36.63 -7.91 -5.51
CA VAL A 275 37.05 -7.11 -6.66
C VAL A 275 36.12 -5.89 -6.78
N GLY A 276 36.67 -4.68 -6.83
CA GLY A 276 35.88 -3.46 -6.97
C GLY A 276 36.70 -2.25 -7.36
N ASP A 277 36.04 -1.13 -7.61
CA ASP A 277 36.63 0.09 -8.18
C ASP A 277 36.67 1.26 -7.19
N ASN A 278 36.04 1.11 -6.03
CA ASN A 278 35.94 2.17 -5.04
C ASN A 278 36.68 1.81 -3.75
N VAL A 279 37.76 2.56 -3.48
CA VAL A 279 38.60 2.39 -2.29
C VAL A 279 37.81 2.49 -0.99
N MET A 280 36.85 3.43 -0.93
CA MET A 280 36.13 3.74 0.30
C MET A 280 35.01 2.75 0.62
N THR A 281 34.66 1.87 -0.31
CA THR A 281 33.52 0.97 -0.18
C THR A 281 33.94 -0.48 -0.42
N ASP A 282 34.52 -0.80 -1.57
CA ASP A 282 34.99 -2.16 -1.93
C ASP A 282 36.22 -2.58 -1.13
N VAL A 283 37.29 -1.80 -1.23
CA VAL A 283 38.57 -2.10 -0.57
C VAL A 283 38.42 -2.02 0.93
N TYR A 284 37.85 -0.91 1.41
CA TYR A 284 37.60 -0.70 2.84
C TYR A 284 36.71 -1.80 3.43
N GLY A 285 35.62 -2.16 2.75
CA GLY A 285 34.69 -3.20 3.21
C GLY A 285 35.32 -4.58 3.28
N ALA A 286 36.10 -4.94 2.26
CA ALA A 286 36.83 -6.20 2.21
C ALA A 286 37.87 -6.30 3.33
N ASN A 287 38.65 -5.23 3.53
CA ASN A 287 39.67 -5.17 4.56
C ASN A 287 39.06 -5.17 5.98
N LEU A 288 37.95 -4.46 6.17
CA LEU A 288 37.18 -4.48 7.41
C LEU A 288 36.66 -5.90 7.71
N TYR A 289 36.14 -6.60 6.71
CA TYR A 289 35.66 -7.96 6.87
C TYR A 289 36.81 -8.94 7.14
N ASN A 290 37.94 -8.80 6.47
CA ASN A 290 39.14 -9.60 6.71
C ASN A 290 39.60 -9.49 8.16
N ARG A 291 39.63 -8.28 8.72
CA ARG A 291 39.95 -8.05 10.12
C ARG A 291 38.98 -8.79 11.05
N TYR A 292 37.68 -8.72 10.77
CA TYR A 292 36.67 -9.47 11.51
C TYR A 292 36.89 -10.99 11.47
N LEU A 293 37.28 -11.56 10.32
CA LEU A 293 37.61 -12.99 10.19
C LEU A 293 38.85 -13.36 11.03
N GLN A 294 39.87 -12.50 11.04
CA GLN A 294 41.08 -12.68 11.85
C GLN A 294 40.81 -12.59 13.36
N GLU A 295 39.91 -11.70 13.78
CA GLU A 295 39.50 -11.57 15.18
C GLU A 295 38.63 -12.76 15.63
N SER A 296 37.71 -13.19 14.78
CA SER A 296 36.81 -14.33 15.04
C SER A 296 37.58 -15.65 15.16
N SER A 297 38.63 -15.84 14.35
CA SER A 297 39.49 -17.02 14.43
C SER A 297 40.41 -17.05 15.66
N ARG A 298 40.74 -15.88 16.24
CA ARG A 298 41.55 -15.75 17.46
C ARG A 298 40.75 -15.89 18.77
N SER A 299 39.44 -15.70 18.71
CA SER A 299 38.56 -15.65 19.88
C SER A 299 37.87 -17.00 20.11
N HIS A 300 38.14 -17.70 21.22
CA HIS A 300 37.24 -18.76 21.71
C HIS A 300 35.88 -18.15 22.07
N PRO A 301 34.74 -18.88 21.89
CA PRO A 301 33.40 -18.31 21.98
C PRO A 301 33.14 -17.80 23.40
N ARG A 302 33.35 -16.51 23.62
CA ARG A 302 32.93 -15.79 24.82
C ARG A 302 31.89 -14.78 24.39
N HIS A 303 30.73 -14.86 25.04
CA HIS A 303 29.60 -13.93 25.00
C HIS A 303 29.82 -12.71 24.11
N HIS A 304 29.42 -12.82 22.84
CA HIS A 304 29.12 -11.65 22.05
C HIS A 304 28.04 -10.86 22.81
N GLN A 305 28.33 -9.59 23.12
CA GLN A 305 27.25 -8.67 23.43
C GLN A 305 26.28 -8.72 22.24
N PRO A 306 24.96 -8.74 22.47
CA PRO A 306 24.02 -8.82 21.37
C PRO A 306 24.20 -7.58 20.50
N GLY A 307 24.76 -7.77 19.31
CA GLY A 307 24.64 -6.78 18.26
C GLY A 307 23.19 -6.69 17.78
N PRO A 308 22.93 -5.90 16.74
CA PRO A 308 21.58 -5.72 16.25
C PRO A 308 20.96 -7.08 15.89
N GLY A 309 19.66 -7.27 16.16
CA GLY A 309 19.00 -8.57 16.29
C GLY A 309 19.12 -9.56 15.12
N TRP A 310 19.65 -9.12 13.97
CA TRP A 310 19.97 -9.95 12.80
C TRP A 310 21.22 -10.83 12.99
N GLU A 311 22.13 -10.54 13.93
CA GLU A 311 23.38 -11.30 14.10
C GLU A 311 23.14 -12.77 14.47
N GLY A 312 21.96 -13.12 14.99
CA GLY A 312 21.56 -14.50 15.29
C GLY A 312 21.01 -15.28 14.10
N GLU A 313 20.71 -14.64 12.97
CA GLU A 313 20.07 -15.29 11.81
C GLU A 313 21.08 -15.93 10.84
N LEU A 314 22.34 -15.48 10.85
CA LEU A 314 23.40 -16.00 9.99
C LEU A 314 24.32 -16.96 10.76
N ALA A 315 24.57 -18.14 10.19
CA ALA A 315 25.57 -19.05 10.73
C ALA A 315 26.97 -18.44 10.67
N ALA A 316 27.83 -18.74 11.66
CA ALA A 316 29.18 -18.23 11.76
C ALA A 316 29.96 -18.34 10.44
N ALA A 317 30.80 -17.31 10.18
CA ALA A 317 31.62 -17.24 8.98
C ALA A 317 32.59 -18.43 8.89
N ALA A 318 32.71 -19.02 7.69
CA ALA A 318 33.57 -20.17 7.41
C ALA A 318 34.86 -19.78 6.64
N ALA A 319 34.85 -18.65 5.92
CA ALA A 319 36.04 -18.14 5.25
C ALA A 319 37.13 -17.72 6.24
N ALA A 320 38.40 -17.98 5.91
CA ALA A 320 39.54 -17.65 6.75
C ALA A 320 40.09 -16.24 6.50
N ARG A 321 39.95 -15.74 5.27
CA ARG A 321 40.45 -14.41 4.86
C ARG A 321 39.58 -13.77 3.79
N CYS A 322 39.60 -12.45 3.72
CA CYS A 322 39.07 -11.67 2.62
C CYS A 322 40.18 -10.75 2.08
N SER A 323 40.37 -10.71 0.76
CA SER A 323 41.39 -9.90 0.09
C SER A 323 40.76 -8.92 -0.88
N SER A 324 41.26 -7.69 -0.90
CA SER A 324 40.76 -6.60 -1.74
C SER A 324 41.55 -6.49 -3.05
N VAL A 325 40.84 -6.44 -4.18
CA VAL A 325 41.43 -6.23 -5.51
C VAL A 325 40.79 -5.00 -6.14
N LEU A 326 41.56 -3.92 -6.28
CA LEU A 326 41.11 -2.64 -6.83
C LEU A 326 41.32 -2.61 -8.35
N VAL A 327 40.25 -2.37 -9.11
CA VAL A 327 40.31 -2.16 -10.56
C VAL A 327 40.36 -0.68 -10.91
N CYS A 328 41.01 -0.34 -12.04
CA CYS A 328 41.21 1.04 -12.50
C CYS A 328 40.16 1.53 -13.52
N THR A 329 39.03 0.83 -13.66
CA THR A 329 38.00 1.11 -14.67
C THR A 329 36.79 1.89 -14.14
N GLY A 330 36.79 2.30 -12.87
CA GLY A 330 35.62 2.90 -12.22
C GLY A 330 35.95 4.16 -11.42
N VAL A 331 35.44 4.26 -10.18
CA VAL A 331 35.60 5.44 -9.31
C VAL A 331 37.08 5.77 -9.09
N TYR A 332 37.92 4.75 -8.95
CA TYR A 332 39.37 4.90 -8.89
C TYR A 332 39.99 5.04 -10.29
N ASP A 333 40.74 6.11 -10.50
CA ASP A 333 41.53 6.39 -11.71
C ASP A 333 43.01 6.62 -11.33
N PRO A 334 43.95 5.75 -11.76
CA PRO A 334 45.37 5.89 -11.46
C PRO A 334 46.04 7.09 -12.14
N HIS A 335 45.36 7.74 -13.09
CA HIS A 335 45.84 8.93 -13.81
C HIS A 335 45.23 10.24 -13.30
N SER A 336 44.29 10.17 -12.35
CA SER A 336 43.78 11.35 -11.67
C SER A 336 44.85 11.95 -10.75
N GLU A 337 45.00 13.28 -10.72
CA GLU A 337 45.91 13.98 -9.79
C GLU A 337 45.56 13.74 -8.30
N VAL A 338 44.43 13.10 -8.02
CA VAL A 338 44.04 12.64 -6.69
C VAL A 338 44.79 11.34 -6.38
N ALA A 339 45.97 11.47 -5.76
CA ALA A 339 46.74 10.33 -5.26
C ALA A 339 45.88 9.42 -4.37
N LEU A 340 46.18 8.11 -4.38
CA LEU A 340 45.64 7.18 -3.39
C LEU A 340 45.79 7.81 -2.00
N PRO A 341 44.73 7.80 -1.17
CA PRO A 341 44.76 8.43 0.12
C PRO A 341 45.90 7.82 0.97
N SER A 342 47.04 8.51 1.06
CA SER A 342 48.16 8.12 1.92
C SER A 342 47.79 8.38 3.38
N ARG A 343 48.34 7.59 4.31
CA ARG A 343 48.10 7.72 5.76
C ARG A 343 48.16 9.17 6.28
N ASP A 344 49.05 9.98 5.72
CA ASP A 344 49.25 11.38 6.13
C ASP A 344 48.36 12.39 5.37
N SER A 345 47.90 12.07 4.15
CA SER A 345 47.07 12.97 3.32
C SER A 345 45.59 13.01 3.72
N ILE A 346 45.05 11.97 4.37
CA ILE A 346 43.62 11.87 4.71
C ILE A 346 43.23 12.71 5.93
N ALA A 347 44.21 13.10 6.76
CA ALA A 347 43.96 14.12 7.78
C ALA A 347 43.62 15.50 7.15
N GLN A 348 43.98 15.71 5.87
CA GLN A 348 43.68 16.92 5.10
C GLN A 348 42.67 16.68 3.94
N ASN A 349 42.48 15.43 3.49
CA ASN A 349 41.55 15.05 2.42
C ASN A 349 40.17 14.61 2.95
N VAL A 350 39.13 14.87 2.16
CA VAL A 350 37.72 14.63 2.53
C VAL A 350 37.42 13.13 2.59
N PHE A 351 37.05 12.61 3.76
CA PHE A 351 36.52 11.25 3.92
C PHE A 351 35.14 11.17 3.25
N HIS A 352 35.01 10.35 2.21
CA HIS A 352 33.78 10.18 1.44
C HIS A 352 32.92 8.98 1.88
N GLY A 353 33.33 8.28 2.94
CA GLY A 353 32.51 7.22 3.54
C GLY A 353 31.41 7.80 4.44
N HIS A 354 30.42 6.97 4.75
CA HIS A 354 29.33 7.37 5.64
C HIS A 354 29.85 7.68 7.07
N ARG A 355 29.33 8.74 7.71
CA ARG A 355 29.82 9.27 9.00
C ARG A 355 29.76 8.28 10.18
N ASP A 356 28.83 7.33 10.15
CA ASP A 356 28.65 6.35 11.22
C ASP A 356 29.65 5.19 11.12
N PHE A 357 30.53 5.19 10.10
CA PHE A 357 31.70 4.32 10.04
C PHE A 357 32.90 5.05 10.64
N SER A 358 33.49 4.44 11.68
CA SER A 358 34.78 4.91 12.22
C SER A 358 35.84 4.72 11.15
N PHE A 359 36.37 5.82 10.63
CA PHE A 359 37.39 5.79 9.60
C PHE A 359 38.72 5.29 10.16
N ASP A 360 39.25 4.23 9.56
CA ASP A 360 40.58 3.69 9.82
C ASP A 360 41.42 3.75 8.54
N PRO A 361 42.44 4.63 8.47
CA PRO A 361 43.28 4.77 7.29
C PRO A 361 44.11 3.51 6.99
N ALA A 362 44.20 2.54 7.90
CA ALA A 362 44.85 1.27 7.61
C ALA A 362 43.99 0.34 6.72
N LEU A 363 42.72 0.69 6.46
CA LEU A 363 41.78 -0.14 5.70
C LEU A 363 41.59 0.31 4.24
N VAL A 364 42.18 1.43 3.82
CA VAL A 364 42.04 1.96 2.44
C VAL A 364 43.09 1.43 1.47
N GLU A 365 44.10 0.70 1.94
CA GLU A 365 45.13 0.13 1.08
C GLU A 365 44.64 -1.19 0.47
N PRO A 366 44.54 -1.30 -0.86
CA PRO A 366 44.15 -2.56 -1.50
C PRO A 366 45.30 -3.58 -1.44
N ASP A 367 44.98 -4.87 -1.31
CA ASP A 367 46.00 -5.93 -1.40
C ASP A 367 46.61 -5.98 -2.82
N HIS A 368 45.78 -5.72 -3.82
CA HIS A 368 46.17 -5.75 -5.23
C HIS A 368 45.50 -4.63 -6.03
N ILE A 369 46.21 -4.08 -7.01
CA ILE A 369 45.69 -3.11 -7.98
C ILE A 369 45.92 -3.66 -9.38
N VAL A 370 44.89 -3.66 -10.20
CA VAL A 370 44.89 -4.22 -11.56
C VAL A 370 44.16 -3.27 -12.52
N PRO A 371 44.50 -3.28 -13.83
CA PRO A 371 43.89 -2.36 -14.78
C PRO A 371 42.37 -2.55 -14.90
N ASP A 372 41.89 -3.80 -14.91
CA ASP A 372 40.49 -4.14 -15.11
C ASP A 372 40.12 -5.49 -14.44
N VAL A 373 38.87 -5.90 -14.64
CA VAL A 373 38.32 -7.14 -14.05
C VAL A 373 38.93 -8.41 -14.66
N ASP A 374 39.37 -8.38 -15.91
CA ASP A 374 39.98 -9.54 -16.57
C ASP A 374 41.33 -9.84 -15.92
N ALA A 375 42.16 -8.80 -15.78
CA ALA A 375 43.41 -8.86 -15.04
C ALA A 375 43.21 -9.23 -13.55
N ALA A 376 42.08 -8.86 -12.94
CA ALA A 376 41.73 -9.28 -11.59
C ALA A 376 41.54 -10.80 -11.49
N VAL A 377 40.82 -11.39 -12.45
CA VAL A 377 40.57 -12.84 -12.49
C VAL A 377 41.87 -13.59 -12.76
N ASP A 378 42.67 -13.15 -13.73
CA ASP A 378 43.98 -13.73 -14.03
C ASP A 378 44.90 -13.73 -12.80
N LEU A 379 44.94 -12.62 -12.07
CA LEU A 379 45.69 -12.52 -10.83
C LEU A 379 45.19 -13.54 -9.79
N VAL A 380 43.88 -13.63 -9.56
CA VAL A 380 43.31 -14.58 -8.59
C VAL A 380 43.62 -16.02 -8.99
N PHE A 381 43.56 -16.37 -10.28
CA PHE A 381 43.94 -17.70 -10.76
C PHE A 381 45.42 -18.00 -10.51
N GLN A 382 46.31 -17.04 -10.73
CA GLN A 382 47.72 -17.18 -10.40
C GLN A 382 47.94 -17.38 -8.89
N LEU A 383 47.27 -16.58 -8.05
CA LEU A 383 47.38 -16.66 -6.59
C LEU A 383 46.89 -18.00 -6.02
N GLU A 384 45.82 -18.56 -6.59
CA GLU A 384 45.24 -19.84 -6.18
C GLU A 384 45.84 -21.05 -6.91
N ASN A 385 46.85 -20.85 -7.78
CA ASN A 385 47.39 -21.87 -8.68
C ASN A 385 46.29 -22.61 -9.47
N PHE A 386 45.26 -21.88 -9.89
CA PHE A 386 44.12 -22.41 -10.60
C PHE A 386 44.32 -22.29 -12.11
N ALA A 387 44.21 -23.41 -12.81
CA ALA A 387 44.25 -23.45 -14.28
C ALA A 387 42.86 -23.83 -14.80
N PRO A 388 42.11 -22.89 -15.41
CA PRO A 388 40.88 -23.24 -16.11
C PRO A 388 41.24 -24.14 -17.30
N HIS A 389 40.62 -25.32 -17.37
CA HIS A 389 40.85 -26.30 -18.44
C HIS A 389 40.37 -25.81 -19.81
#